data_AF-A0A5D4K5W6-F1
#
_entry.id   AF-A0A5D4K5W6-F1
#
_cell.length_a   1.000
_cell.length_b   1.000
_cell.length_c   1.000
_cell.angle_alpha   90.00
_cell.angle_beta   90.00
_cell.angle_gamma   90.00
#
_symmetry.space_group_name_H-M   'P 1'
#
loop_
_entity.id
_entity.type
_entity.pdbx_description
1 polymer ?
#
loop_
_entity_poly.entity_id
_entity_poly.type
_entity_poly.pdbx_seq_one_letter_code
_entity_poly.pdbx_strand_id
1 'polypeptide(L)' 'MTSIDKILAKMKRQPRGITFKEAERVLIIYYGYTLVRSRGSHLYFRNDAGDLIMVITYVNEILDRVGE' A
#
# COMPACT_ATOMS: atom_id res chain seq x y z
N MET A 1 -3.82 -16.88 9.47
CA MET A 1 -3.37 -15.73 8.65
C MET A 1 -4.22 -15.64 7.41
N THR A 2 -4.93 -14.54 7.26
CA THR A 2 -5.64 -14.19 6.03
C THR A 2 -4.65 -13.98 4.88
N SER A 3 -5.14 -13.97 3.64
CA SER A 3 -4.29 -13.69 2.48
C SER A 3 -3.64 -12.29 2.55
N ILE A 4 -4.24 -11.34 3.28
CA ILE A 4 -3.72 -9.98 3.46
C ILE A 4 -2.59 -9.96 4.48
N ASP A 5 -2.73 -10.66 5.62
CA ASP A 5 -1.67 -10.75 6.63
C ASP A 5 -0.37 -11.32 6.03
N LYS A 6 -0.50 -12.28 5.11
CA LYS A 6 0.66 -12.85 4.38
C LYS A 6 1.33 -11.84 3.47
N ILE A 7 0.56 -10.96 2.83
CA ILE A 7 1.08 -9.89 1.98
C ILE A 7 1.76 -8.84 2.85
N LEU A 8 1.15 -8.43 3.96
CA LEU A 8 1.75 -7.48 4.90
C LEU A 8 3.08 -8.02 5.47
N ALA A 9 3.12 -9.28 5.88
CA ALA A 9 4.36 -9.93 6.32
C ALA A 9 5.42 -9.98 5.20
N LYS A 10 5.01 -10.20 3.95
CA LYS A 10 5.89 -10.13 2.78
C LYS A 10 6.40 -8.71 2.54
N MET A 11 5.57 -7.68 2.73
CA MET A 11 5.96 -6.27 2.60
C MET A 11 7.06 -5.91 3.59
N LYS A 12 6.93 -6.35 4.85
CA LYS A 12 7.96 -6.14 5.89
C LYS A 12 9.26 -6.89 5.58
N ARG A 13 9.16 -8.15 5.14
CA ARG A 13 10.34 -9.02 4.90
C ARG A 13 11.07 -8.67 3.61
N GLN A 14 10.34 -8.37 2.54
CA GLN A 14 10.89 -8.16 1.20
C GLN A 14 10.13 -7.01 0.48
N PRO A 15 10.33 -5.76 0.91
CA PRO A 15 9.62 -4.60 0.38
C PRO A 15 9.82 -4.41 -1.13
N ARG A 16 11.01 -4.78 -1.66
CA ARG A 16 11.30 -4.73 -3.11
C ARG A 16 10.63 -5.85 -3.92
N GLY A 17 10.10 -6.88 -3.27
CA GLY A 17 9.48 -8.06 -3.92
C GLY A 17 7.96 -8.00 -4.00
N ILE A 18 7.38 -6.83 -3.72
CA ILE A 18 5.94 -6.61 -3.67
C ILE A 18 5.47 -5.98 -4.97
N THR A 19 4.40 -6.55 -5.49
CA THR A 19 3.73 -6.03 -6.68
C THR A 19 2.78 -4.89 -6.30
N PHE A 20 2.47 -4.02 -7.28
CA PHE A 20 1.49 -2.95 -7.09
C PHE A 20 0.13 -3.46 -6.61
N LYS A 21 -0.35 -4.60 -7.14
CA LYS A 21 -1.63 -5.21 -6.73
C LYS A 21 -1.62 -5.68 -5.29
N GLU A 22 -0.48 -6.18 -4.81
CA GLU A 22 -0.32 -6.58 -3.41
C GLU A 22 -0.39 -5.36 -2.48
N ALA A 23 0.34 -4.29 -2.81
CA ALA A 23 0.30 -3.04 -2.04
C ALA A 23 -1.08 -2.38 -2.06
N GLU A 24 -1.73 -2.29 -3.22
CA GLU A 24 -3.09 -1.77 -3.40
C GLU A 24 -4.08 -2.55 -2.53
N ARG A 25 -4.01 -3.88 -2.54
CA ARG A 25 -4.91 -4.72 -1.75
C ARG A 25 -4.77 -4.48 -0.25
N VAL A 26 -3.55 -4.29 0.25
CA VAL A 26 -3.29 -3.95 1.66
C VAL A 26 -3.85 -2.57 1.97
N LEU A 27 -3.55 -1.56 1.15
CA LEU A 27 -4.01 -0.18 1.34
C LEU A 27 -5.55 -0.08 1.37
N ILE A 28 -6.24 -0.75 0.45
CA ILE A 28 -7.70 -0.69 0.35
C ILE A 28 -8.36 -1.51 1.47
N ILE A 29 -7.98 -2.78 1.61
CA ILE A 29 -8.75 -3.71 2.46
C ILE A 29 -8.34 -3.61 3.92
N TYR A 30 -7.07 -3.34 4.22
CA TYR A 30 -6.56 -3.29 5.59
C TYR A 30 -6.60 -1.87 6.18
N TYR A 31 -6.24 -0.87 5.38
CA TYR A 31 -6.11 0.52 5.85
C TYR A 31 -7.23 1.46 5.37
N GLY A 32 -8.19 0.97 4.58
CA GLY A 32 -9.35 1.77 4.15
C GLY A 32 -9.01 2.93 3.20
N TYR A 33 -7.90 2.84 2.47
CA TYR A 33 -7.58 3.83 1.45
C TYR A 33 -8.39 3.58 0.17
N THR A 34 -8.62 4.64 -0.61
CA THR A 34 -9.28 4.59 -1.91
C THR A 34 -8.35 5.14 -2.99
N LEU A 35 -8.31 4.50 -4.17
CA LEU A 35 -7.55 5.01 -5.32
C LEU A 35 -8.24 6.27 -5.87
N VAL A 36 -7.58 7.42 -5.75
CA VAL A 36 -8.12 8.72 -6.20
C VAL A 36 -7.51 9.20 -7.51
N ARG A 37 -6.33 8.68 -7.88
CA ARG A 37 -5.67 9.01 -9.15
C ARG A 37 -4.74 7.89 -9.60
N SER A 38 -4.72 7.62 -10.90
CA SER A 38 -3.74 6.75 -11.55
C SER A 38 -3.12 7.48 -12.75
N ARG A 39 -1.78 7.55 -12.80
CA ARG A 39 -1.03 8.09 -13.94
C ARG A 39 0.23 7.26 -14.16
N GLY A 40 0.19 6.36 -15.14
CA GLY A 40 1.31 5.44 -15.39
C GLY A 40 1.58 4.56 -14.18
N SER A 41 2.83 4.50 -13.72
CA SER A 41 3.22 3.74 -12.52
C SER A 41 2.85 4.44 -11.20
N HIS A 42 2.28 5.65 -11.25
CA HIS A 42 1.99 6.45 -10.06
C HIS A 42 0.53 6.25 -9.66
N LEU A 43 0.31 5.61 -8.51
CA LEU A 43 -1.02 5.44 -7.93
C LEU A 43 -1.15 6.30 -6.68
N TYR A 44 -2.25 7.03 -6.57
CA TYR A 44 -2.53 7.89 -5.41
C TYR A 44 -3.70 7.33 -4.65
N PHE A 45 -3.48 7.11 -3.36
CA PHE A 45 -4.44 6.53 -2.44
C PHE A 45 -4.78 7.56 -1.37
N ARG A 46 -6.06 7.75 -1.08
CA ARG A 46 -6.52 8.66 -0.03
C ARG A 46 -7.41 7.93 0.97
N ASN A 47 -7.22 8.17 2.27
CA ASN A 47 -8.13 7.69 3.31
C ASN A 47 -9.13 8.78 3.74
N ASP A 48 -10.07 8.41 4.60
CA ASP A 48 -11.13 9.32 5.09
C ASP A 48 -10.58 10.46 5.96
N ALA A 49 -9.43 10.27 6.60
CA ALA A 49 -8.72 11.32 7.33
C ALA A 49 -8.07 12.36 6.39
N GLY A 50 -8.11 12.12 5.07
CA GLY A 50 -7.56 12.99 4.06
C GLY A 50 -6.09 12.77 3.74
N ASP A 51 -5.44 11.79 4.39
CA ASP A 51 -4.04 11.42 4.14
C ASP A 51 -3.89 10.81 2.75
N LEU A 52 -2.81 11.18 2.05
CA LEU A 52 -2.56 10.85 0.66
C LEU A 52 -1.24 10.11 0.53
N ILE A 53 -1.31 8.83 0.16
CA ILE A 53 -0.16 7.98 -0.11
C ILE A 53 0.03 7.87 -1.62
N MET A 54 1.24 8.16 -2.09
CA MET A 54 1.63 7.91 -3.46
C MET A 54 2.42 6.60 -3.55
N VAL A 55 1.89 5.62 -4.29
CA VAL A 55 2.60 4.37 -4.56
C VAL A 55 3.43 4.57 -5.83
N ILE A 56 4.61 5.13 -5.59
CA ILE A 56 5.84 5.18 -6.37
C ILE A 56 6.35 3.84 -6.88
N THR A 57 7.24 3.32 -6.05
CA THR A 57 7.89 2.01 -6.13
C THR A 57 8.61 1.77 -4.79
N TYR A 58 8.13 2.36 -3.69
CA TYR A 58 8.81 2.32 -2.39
C TYR A 58 7.84 1.83 -1.31
N VAL A 59 7.77 0.51 -1.16
CA VAL A 59 6.98 -0.14 -0.12
C VAL A 59 7.40 0.30 1.29
N ASN A 60 8.66 0.65 1.50
CA ASN A 60 9.12 1.21 2.78
C ASN A 60 8.38 2.48 3.14
N GLU A 61 8.16 3.37 2.16
CA GLU A 61 7.44 4.63 2.37
C GLU A 61 5.95 4.39 2.67
N ILE A 62 5.40 3.27 2.17
CA ILE A 62 4.05 2.83 2.54
C ILE A 62 4.04 2.38 4.00
N LEU A 63 4.95 1.47 4.38
CA LEU A 63 5.05 0.93 5.75
C LEU A 63 5.23 2.04 6.79
N ASP A 64 6.16 2.97 6.54
CA ASP A 64 6.42 4.11 7.44
C ASP A 64 5.16 4.97 7.65
N ARG A 65 4.35 5.18 6.60
CA ARG A 65 3.11 5.98 6.70
C ARG A 65 1.97 5.26 7.37
N VAL A 66 1.88 3.94 7.22
CA VAL A 66 0.81 3.14 7.86
C VAL A 66 1.19 2.66 9.27
N GLY A 67 2.41 2.97 9.73
CA GLY A 67 2.89 2.68 11.09
C GLY A 67 3.37 1.24 11.30
N GLU A 68 3.91 0.59 10.27
CA GLU A 68 4.29 -0.84 10.26
C GLU A 68 5.79 -1.13 10.17
#